data_AF-A0A1A8VEM8-F1
#
_entry.id   AF-A0A1A8VEM8-F1
#
_cell.length_a   1.000
_cell.length_b   1.000
_cell.length_c   1.000
_cell.angle_alpha   90.00
_cell.angle_beta   90.00
_cell.angle_gamma   90.00
#
_symmetry.space_group_name_H-M   'P 1'
#
loop_
_entity.id
_entity.type
_entity.pdbx_description
1 polymer ?
#
loop_
_entity_poly.entity_id
_entity_poly.type
_entity_poly.pdbx_seq_one_letter_code
_entity_poly.pdbx_strand_id
1 'polypeptide(L)'
;GGAPTTGPRCPCSLPVSVEPVLFLSMFSVALQAPLSTQYLWDRISEDLGFNGSRRSECSNSSVPPDPLQKEVETLTAHWNLYISLGGFLVGIMVVPLLGSWSDMAGRRPVLILPNIGLALQAVVYLVVMYLKLPVVYFLVGRLLSGLSGDFNAILAGCFAYVADISDRKSRTFRVAVLEASLGLSGMLASIIGGQWRRAQGYINPFWLVLATNVASALYAFLFVHESVYPDPSAKLLTARHHKAVWHLYSTGGSSGEDG
;
A
#
# COMPACT_ATOMS: atom_id res chain seq x y z
N GLY A 1 -14.93 21.63 -52.19
CA GLY A 1 -13.76 21.52 -51.28
C GLY A 1 -13.84 22.62 -50.27
N GLY A 2 -14.15 22.30 -49.02
CA GLY A 2 -14.21 23.26 -47.92
C GLY A 2 -13.65 22.58 -46.69
N ALA A 3 -12.43 22.94 -46.32
CA ALA A 3 -11.78 22.45 -45.10
C ALA A 3 -12.32 23.26 -43.91
N PRO A 4 -12.75 22.62 -42.80
CA PRO A 4 -13.05 23.34 -41.57
C PRO A 4 -11.74 23.65 -40.85
N THR A 5 -11.51 24.94 -40.61
CA THR A 5 -10.44 25.50 -39.81
C THR A 5 -10.56 25.02 -38.36
N THR A 6 -9.66 24.13 -37.93
CA THR A 6 -9.50 23.79 -36.51
C THR A 6 -8.83 24.95 -35.78
N GLY A 7 -9.57 25.58 -34.87
CA GLY A 7 -9.05 26.63 -33.99
C GLY A 7 -7.90 26.16 -33.08
N PRO A 8 -7.12 27.08 -32.53
CA PRO A 8 -5.93 26.77 -31.73
C PRO A 8 -6.34 26.00 -30.46
N ARG A 9 -5.79 24.79 -30.31
CA ARG A 9 -5.87 23.99 -29.08
C ARG A 9 -5.24 24.80 -27.95
N CYS A 10 -6.00 25.11 -26.90
CA CYS A 10 -5.48 25.73 -25.68
C CYS A 10 -4.23 24.98 -25.18
N PRO A 11 -3.10 25.66 -24.99
CA PRO A 11 -1.94 25.09 -24.31
C PRO A 11 -2.09 25.26 -22.79
N CYS A 12 -1.60 24.27 -22.05
CA CYS A 12 -1.43 24.25 -20.58
C CYS A 12 -2.67 23.84 -19.75
N SER A 13 -3.14 22.60 -19.88
CA SER A 13 -3.56 21.87 -18.69
C SER A 13 -2.28 21.36 -18.00
N LEU A 14 -2.04 21.78 -16.75
CA LEU A 14 -1.03 21.10 -15.94
C LEU A 14 -1.34 19.59 -15.95
N PRO A 15 -0.40 18.70 -16.33
CA PRO A 15 -0.66 17.28 -16.24
C PRO A 15 -0.80 16.96 -14.75
N VAL A 16 -2.00 16.60 -14.32
CA VAL A 16 -2.27 16.16 -12.95
C VAL A 16 -1.33 14.99 -12.62
N SER A 17 -0.44 15.19 -11.65
CA SER A 17 0.51 14.18 -11.20
C SER A 17 -0.12 13.28 -10.15
N VAL A 18 -0.22 11.99 -10.45
CA VAL A 18 -0.53 10.91 -9.49
C VAL A 18 0.68 10.55 -8.61
N GLU A 19 1.84 11.13 -8.90
CA GLU A 19 3.10 10.94 -8.17
C GLU A 19 2.98 11.25 -6.66
N PRO A 20 2.30 12.32 -6.20
CA PRO A 20 2.15 12.60 -4.78
C PRO A 20 1.33 11.54 -4.04
N VAL A 21 0.29 11.00 -4.68
CA VAL A 21 -0.51 9.89 -4.10
C VAL A 21 0.41 8.69 -3.87
N LEU A 22 1.14 8.29 -4.90
CA LEU A 22 2.05 7.15 -4.83
C LEU A 22 3.14 7.37 -3.77
N PHE A 23 3.74 8.56 -3.75
CA PHE A 23 4.77 8.94 -2.81
C PHE A 23 4.28 8.88 -1.36
N LEU A 24 3.11 9.48 -1.06
CA LEU A 24 2.57 9.52 0.31
C LEU A 24 2.16 8.13 0.80
N SER A 25 1.53 7.32 -0.06
CA SER A 25 1.13 5.96 0.28
C SER A 25 2.34 5.05 0.48
N MET A 26 3.36 5.15 -0.37
CA MET A 26 4.60 4.39 -0.19
C MET A 26 5.37 4.82 1.07
N PHE A 27 5.45 6.13 1.33
CA PHE A 27 6.04 6.65 2.56
C PHE A 27 5.35 6.08 3.80
N SER A 28 4.01 6.05 3.80
CA SER A 28 3.21 5.45 4.88
C SER A 28 3.57 3.98 5.11
N VAL A 29 3.53 3.16 4.04
CA VAL A 29 3.77 1.71 4.14
C VAL A 29 5.20 1.42 4.58
N ALA A 30 6.18 2.14 4.01
CA ALA A 30 7.58 2.01 4.36
C ALA A 30 7.86 2.40 5.83
N LEU A 31 7.14 3.39 6.35
CA LEU A 31 7.24 3.79 7.76
C LEU A 31 6.57 2.77 8.69
N GLN A 32 5.43 2.21 8.28
CA GLN A 32 4.62 1.29 9.08
C GLN A 32 5.28 -0.09 9.32
N ALA A 33 5.98 -0.62 8.31
CA ALA A 33 6.61 -1.95 8.38
C ALA A 33 7.60 -2.14 9.55
N PRO A 34 8.62 -1.28 9.74
CA PRO A 34 9.54 -1.42 10.86
C PRO A 34 8.87 -1.11 12.21
N LEU A 35 7.91 -0.19 12.25
CA LEU A 35 7.23 0.19 13.49
C LEU A 35 6.34 -0.93 14.04
N SER A 36 5.59 -1.60 13.16
CA SER A 36 4.75 -2.74 13.55
C SER A 36 5.59 -3.93 14.02
N THR A 37 6.68 -4.23 13.33
CA THR A 37 7.63 -5.29 13.73
C THR A 37 8.23 -5.03 15.11
N GLN A 38 8.57 -3.78 15.42
CA GLN A 38 9.17 -3.45 16.72
C GLN A 38 8.16 -3.44 17.84
N TYR A 39 6.97 -2.92 17.60
CA TYR A 39 5.89 -3.02 18.59
C TYR A 39 5.60 -4.50 18.93
N LEU A 40 5.58 -5.36 17.91
CA LEU A 40 5.41 -6.79 18.10
C LEU A 40 6.55 -7.41 18.93
N TRP A 41 7.79 -7.05 18.63
CA TRP A 41 8.95 -7.48 19.41
C TRP A 41 8.83 -7.04 20.87
N ASP A 42 8.49 -5.78 21.13
CA ASP A 42 8.33 -5.24 22.49
C ASP A 42 7.23 -5.99 23.25
N ARG A 43 6.07 -6.23 22.64
CA ARG A 43 4.95 -6.95 23.28
C ARG A 43 5.29 -8.40 23.59
N ILE A 44 5.95 -9.10 22.67
CA ILE A 44 6.41 -10.48 22.90
C ILE A 44 7.50 -10.51 23.98
N SER A 45 8.38 -9.50 24.00
CA SER A 45 9.41 -9.39 25.03
C SER A 45 8.80 -9.18 26.42
N GLU A 46 7.74 -8.37 26.53
CA GLU A 46 6.98 -8.20 27.76
C GLU A 46 6.31 -9.51 28.20
N ASP A 47 5.65 -10.21 27.27
CA ASP A 47 4.94 -11.47 27.56
C ASP A 47 5.87 -12.59 28.01
N LEU A 48 7.10 -12.65 27.47
CA LEU A 48 8.14 -13.59 27.88
C LEU A 48 8.99 -13.11 29.07
N GLY A 49 8.73 -11.89 29.59
CA GLY A 49 9.50 -11.31 30.69
C GLY A 49 10.96 -10.99 30.35
N PHE A 50 11.30 -10.83 29.07
CA PHE A 50 12.64 -10.48 28.62
C PHE A 50 12.94 -9.01 28.92
N ASN A 51 13.62 -8.76 30.04
CA ASN A 51 14.08 -7.42 30.40
C ASN A 51 15.36 -7.12 29.61
N GLY A 52 15.25 -6.34 28.52
CA GLY A 52 16.33 -6.03 27.57
C GLY A 52 17.54 -5.25 28.14
N SER A 53 17.76 -5.29 29.45
CA SER A 53 18.76 -4.51 30.19
C SER A 53 20.21 -5.01 30.04
N ARG A 54 20.49 -6.03 29.23
CA ARG A 54 21.88 -6.50 28.96
C ARG A 54 22.42 -6.04 27.62
N ARG A 55 22.31 -4.74 27.32
CA ARG A 55 23.02 -4.14 26.18
C ARG A 55 23.91 -2.99 26.62
N SER A 56 25.10 -3.32 27.11
CA SER A 56 26.38 -2.75 26.66
C SER A 56 27.52 -3.12 27.61
N GLU A 57 28.15 -4.27 27.39
CA GLU A 57 29.60 -4.31 27.48
C GLU A 57 30.07 -5.07 26.25
N CYS A 58 30.70 -4.34 25.33
CA CYS A 58 31.52 -4.94 24.29
C CYS A 58 32.68 -5.67 24.98
N SER A 59 32.42 -6.89 25.44
CA SER A 59 33.43 -7.84 25.87
C SER A 59 33.61 -8.88 24.76
N ASN A 60 34.86 -9.30 24.59
CA ASN A 60 35.37 -10.12 23.49
C ASN A 60 34.38 -11.19 23.00
N SER A 61 34.10 -11.14 21.70
CA SER A 61 33.30 -12.06 20.91
C SER A 61 33.37 -13.51 21.38
N SER A 62 32.36 -13.98 22.11
CA SER A 62 31.98 -15.39 22.29
C SER A 62 30.81 -15.56 23.27
N VAL A 63 29.97 -14.54 23.49
CA VAL A 63 28.73 -14.73 24.25
C VAL A 63 27.68 -15.31 23.29
N PRO A 64 27.22 -16.56 23.47
CA PRO A 64 26.13 -17.09 22.66
C PRO A 64 24.89 -16.21 22.86
N PRO A 65 24.10 -15.94 21.80
CA PRO A 65 22.87 -15.16 21.91
C PRO A 65 21.97 -15.78 22.98
N ASP A 66 21.46 -14.94 23.86
CA ASP A 66 20.56 -15.36 24.95
C ASP A 66 19.40 -16.18 24.35
N PRO A 67 19.16 -17.43 24.81
CA PRO A 67 18.09 -18.26 24.25
C PRO A 67 16.73 -17.56 24.26
N LEU A 68 16.46 -16.71 25.26
CA LEU A 68 15.23 -15.92 25.34
C LEU A 68 15.14 -14.85 24.23
N GLN A 69 16.26 -14.19 23.89
CA GLN A 69 16.27 -13.22 22.79
C GLN A 69 15.95 -13.91 21.46
N LYS A 70 16.56 -15.09 21.23
CA LYS A 70 16.32 -15.88 20.02
C LYS A 70 14.85 -16.34 19.93
N GLU A 71 14.23 -16.64 21.06
CA GLU A 71 12.81 -17.00 21.13
C GLU A 71 11.90 -15.82 20.79
N VAL A 72 12.13 -14.63 21.38
CA VAL A 72 11.37 -13.40 21.06
C VAL A 72 11.49 -13.07 19.58
N GLU A 73 12.69 -13.13 19.01
CA GLU A 73 12.94 -12.88 17.58
C GLU A 73 12.19 -13.89 16.70
N THR A 74 12.20 -15.17 17.07
CA THR A 74 11.51 -16.23 16.32
C THR A 74 10.00 -16.05 16.36
N LEU A 75 9.42 -15.77 17.53
CA LEU A 75 7.98 -15.53 17.67
C LEU A 75 7.54 -14.26 16.92
N THR A 76 8.35 -13.20 16.98
CA THR A 76 8.11 -11.96 16.21
C THR A 76 8.09 -12.25 14.72
N ALA A 77 9.05 -13.04 14.23
CA ALA A 77 9.11 -13.44 12.82
C ALA A 77 7.89 -14.26 12.40
N HIS A 78 7.45 -15.23 13.22
CA HIS A 78 6.25 -16.02 12.95
C HIS A 78 4.99 -15.15 12.87
N TRP A 79 4.79 -14.24 13.82
CA TRP A 79 3.65 -13.33 13.80
C TRP A 79 3.66 -12.39 12.59
N ASN A 80 4.81 -11.81 12.25
CA ASN A 80 4.95 -11.00 11.04
C ASN A 80 4.62 -11.80 9.78
N LEU A 81 5.06 -13.06 9.72
CA LEU A 81 4.74 -13.96 8.63
C LEU A 81 3.24 -14.25 8.56
N TYR A 82 2.58 -14.58 9.67
CA TYR A 82 1.13 -14.83 9.70
C TYR A 82 0.31 -13.60 9.30
N ILE A 83 0.67 -12.42 9.82
CA ILE A 83 0.01 -11.17 9.46
C ILE A 83 0.19 -10.89 7.95
N SER A 84 1.42 -10.99 7.45
CA SER A 84 1.72 -10.73 6.03
C SER A 84 1.02 -11.72 5.11
N LEU A 85 1.05 -13.02 5.42
CA LEU A 85 0.34 -14.05 4.66
C LEU A 85 -1.17 -13.80 4.65
N GLY A 86 -1.77 -13.49 5.80
CA GLY A 86 -3.20 -13.16 5.87
C GLY A 86 -3.57 -11.99 4.96
N GLY A 87 -2.78 -10.92 4.99
CA GLY A 87 -2.97 -9.78 4.09
C GLY A 87 -2.84 -10.12 2.61
N PHE A 88 -1.79 -10.85 2.23
CA PHE A 88 -1.52 -11.20 0.84
C PHE A 88 -2.52 -12.23 0.28
N LEU A 89 -2.99 -13.18 1.08
CA LEU A 89 -4.02 -14.13 0.67
C LEU A 89 -5.35 -13.45 0.34
N VAL A 90 -5.70 -12.39 1.06
CA VAL A 90 -6.85 -11.55 0.70
C VAL A 90 -6.53 -10.69 -0.52
N GLY A 91 -5.37 -10.06 -0.53
CA GLY A 91 -4.93 -9.18 -1.61
C GLY A 91 -4.89 -9.89 -2.98
N ILE A 92 -4.40 -11.13 -3.04
CA ILE A 92 -4.31 -11.87 -4.32
C ILE A 92 -5.69 -12.16 -4.93
N MET A 93 -6.73 -12.30 -4.10
CA MET A 93 -8.10 -12.49 -4.56
C MET A 93 -8.75 -11.17 -4.96
N VAL A 94 -8.49 -10.10 -4.21
CA VAL A 94 -9.18 -8.81 -4.35
C VAL A 94 -8.53 -7.89 -5.38
N VAL A 95 -7.20 -7.84 -5.46
CA VAL A 95 -6.48 -6.90 -6.34
C VAL A 95 -6.83 -7.11 -7.82
N PRO A 96 -6.90 -8.34 -8.37
CA PRO A 96 -7.32 -8.54 -9.76
C PRO A 96 -8.78 -8.12 -9.99
N LEU A 97 -9.66 -8.37 -9.02
CA LEU A 97 -11.07 -7.94 -9.09
C LEU A 97 -11.17 -6.41 -9.12
N LEU A 98 -10.45 -5.72 -8.23
CA LEU A 98 -10.37 -4.26 -8.22
C LEU A 98 -9.72 -3.70 -9.48
N GLY A 99 -8.73 -4.39 -10.05
CA GLY A 99 -8.11 -4.03 -11.33
C GLY A 99 -9.12 -4.06 -12.47
N SER A 100 -9.85 -5.17 -12.62
CA SER A 100 -10.91 -5.28 -13.65
C SER A 100 -12.04 -4.27 -13.45
N TRP A 101 -12.41 -4.00 -12.19
CA TRP A 101 -13.41 -2.98 -11.87
C TRP A 101 -12.90 -1.57 -12.16
N SER A 102 -11.59 -1.30 -11.98
CA SER A 102 -10.97 0.00 -12.28
C SER A 102 -11.15 0.40 -13.73
N ASP A 103 -11.11 -0.56 -14.65
CA ASP A 103 -11.20 -0.27 -16.08
C ASP A 103 -12.62 0.18 -16.49
N MET A 104 -13.64 -0.11 -15.66
CA MET A 104 -15.04 0.26 -15.92
C MET A 104 -15.53 1.44 -15.05
N ALA A 105 -15.13 1.47 -13.78
CA ALA A 105 -15.61 2.44 -12.79
C ALA A 105 -14.79 3.73 -12.74
N GLY A 106 -13.63 3.76 -13.41
CA GLY A 106 -12.71 4.87 -13.38
C GLY A 106 -11.45 4.61 -12.56
N ARG A 107 -10.42 5.42 -12.78
CA ARG A 107 -9.14 5.39 -12.09
C ARG A 107 -9.20 6.07 -10.73
N ARG A 108 -10.07 7.06 -10.52
CA ARG A 108 -10.14 7.82 -9.25
C ARG A 108 -10.59 6.95 -8.06
N PRO A 109 -11.67 6.15 -8.14
CA PRO A 109 -12.09 5.31 -7.02
C PRO A 109 -11.03 4.27 -6.60
N VAL A 110 -10.25 3.78 -7.57
CA VAL A 110 -9.21 2.76 -7.35
C VAL A 110 -7.97 3.32 -6.64
N LEU A 111 -7.73 4.63 -6.72
CA LEU A 111 -6.70 5.28 -5.92
C LEU A 111 -7.19 5.63 -4.50
N ILE A 112 -8.47 5.93 -4.34
CA ILE A 112 -9.03 6.36 -3.04
C ILE A 112 -9.29 5.16 -2.12
N LEU A 113 -9.91 4.10 -2.65
CA LEU A 113 -10.35 2.94 -1.85
C LEU A 113 -9.21 2.27 -1.06
N PRO A 114 -8.03 1.99 -1.66
CA PRO A 114 -6.95 1.35 -0.92
C PRO A 114 -6.29 2.30 0.09
N ASN A 115 -6.24 3.61 -0.19
CA ASN A 115 -5.75 4.60 0.77
C ASN A 115 -6.64 4.68 2.02
N ILE A 116 -7.96 4.58 1.84
CA ILE A 116 -8.89 4.46 2.98
C ILE A 116 -8.66 3.16 3.73
N GLY A 117 -8.44 2.04 3.04
CA GLY A 117 -8.11 0.76 3.67
C GLY A 117 -6.83 0.80 4.51
N LEU A 118 -5.78 1.45 4.00
CA LEU A 118 -4.52 1.68 4.72
C LEU A 118 -4.73 2.61 5.94
N ALA A 119 -5.54 3.67 5.80
CA ALA A 119 -5.91 4.52 6.93
C ALA A 119 -6.67 3.75 8.02
N LEU A 120 -7.64 2.91 7.63
CA LEU A 120 -8.38 2.04 8.57
C LEU A 120 -7.45 1.06 9.27
N GLN A 121 -6.50 0.46 8.57
CA GLN A 121 -5.48 -0.39 9.17
C GLN A 121 -4.65 0.39 10.21
N ALA A 122 -4.22 1.61 9.88
CA ALA A 122 -3.48 2.45 10.82
C ALA A 122 -4.31 2.79 12.08
N VAL A 123 -5.61 3.06 11.93
CA VAL A 123 -6.53 3.26 13.06
C VAL A 123 -6.62 2.00 13.93
N VAL A 124 -6.80 0.82 13.33
CA VAL A 124 -6.85 -0.44 14.08
C VAL A 124 -5.56 -0.66 14.86
N TYR A 125 -4.40 -0.39 14.25
CA TYR A 125 -3.11 -0.56 14.91
C TYR A 125 -2.93 0.43 16.06
N LEU A 126 -3.34 1.69 15.89
CA LEU A 126 -3.35 2.69 16.97
C LEU A 126 -4.24 2.24 18.13
N VAL A 127 -5.46 1.76 17.85
CA VAL A 127 -6.38 1.26 18.88
C VAL A 127 -5.76 0.09 19.65
N VAL A 128 -5.13 -0.86 18.94
CA VAL A 128 -4.43 -1.98 19.58
C VAL A 128 -3.29 -1.50 20.47
N MET A 129 -2.53 -0.49 20.04
CA MET A 129 -1.43 0.08 20.83
C MET A 129 -1.92 0.79 22.09
N TYR A 130 -2.96 1.63 21.98
CA TYR A 130 -3.51 2.37 23.12
C TYR A 130 -4.18 1.44 24.14
N LEU A 131 -4.95 0.45 23.68
CA LEU A 131 -5.67 -0.49 24.53
C LEU A 131 -4.85 -1.71 24.94
N LYS A 132 -3.58 -1.81 24.48
CA LYS A 132 -2.68 -2.96 24.67
C LYS A 132 -3.36 -4.30 24.35
N LEU A 133 -4.16 -4.33 23.28
CA LEU A 133 -4.88 -5.52 22.84
C LEU A 133 -3.90 -6.60 22.34
N PRO A 134 -4.34 -7.88 22.26
CA PRO A 134 -3.49 -8.95 21.76
C PRO A 134 -3.10 -8.73 20.29
N VAL A 135 -1.90 -9.20 19.94
CA VAL A 135 -1.28 -9.06 18.61
C VAL A 135 -2.19 -9.53 17.47
N VAL A 136 -3.07 -10.50 17.73
CA VAL A 136 -4.03 -11.06 16.75
C VAL A 136 -4.84 -9.95 16.04
N TYR A 137 -5.15 -8.84 16.71
CA TYR A 137 -5.91 -7.75 16.09
C TYR A 137 -5.15 -7.00 14.97
N PHE A 138 -3.81 -7.12 14.90
CA PHE A 138 -3.05 -6.64 13.73
C PHE A 138 -3.46 -7.40 12.46
N LEU A 139 -3.82 -8.68 12.57
CA LEU A 139 -4.33 -9.45 11.44
C LEU A 139 -5.62 -8.83 10.90
N VAL A 140 -6.53 -8.40 11.77
CA VAL A 140 -7.79 -7.75 11.37
C VAL A 140 -7.51 -6.48 10.56
N GLY A 141 -6.63 -5.61 11.05
CA GLY A 141 -6.23 -4.41 10.31
C GLY A 141 -5.60 -4.75 8.95
N ARG A 142 -4.77 -5.80 8.89
CA ARG A 142 -4.13 -6.25 7.65
C ARG A 142 -5.12 -6.83 6.65
N LEU A 143 -6.11 -7.60 7.12
CA LEU A 143 -7.20 -8.14 6.28
C LEU A 143 -8.07 -7.02 5.70
N LEU A 144 -8.41 -6.00 6.51
CA LEU A 144 -9.18 -4.84 6.05
C LEU A 144 -8.45 -4.04 4.96
N SER A 145 -7.15 -3.79 5.13
CA SER A 145 -6.33 -3.17 4.07
C SER A 145 -6.25 -4.06 2.82
N GLY A 146 -6.06 -5.38 2.99
CA GLY A 146 -6.05 -6.35 1.90
C GLY A 146 -7.36 -6.38 1.10
N LEU A 147 -8.51 -6.30 1.78
CA LEU A 147 -9.84 -6.19 1.15
C LEU A 147 -10.04 -4.90 0.36
N SER A 148 -9.25 -3.87 0.63
CA SER A 148 -9.29 -2.60 -0.08
C SER A 148 -8.28 -2.54 -1.24
N GLY A 149 -7.51 -3.61 -1.47
CA GLY A 149 -6.50 -3.70 -2.52
C GLY A 149 -5.08 -3.34 -2.10
N ASP A 150 -4.90 -2.87 -0.86
CA ASP A 150 -3.60 -2.52 -0.27
C ASP A 150 -2.77 -1.55 -1.16
N PHE A 151 -1.48 -1.41 -0.89
CA PHE A 151 -0.56 -0.62 -1.72
C PHE A 151 -0.50 -1.08 -3.19
N ASN A 152 -0.70 -2.38 -3.45
CA ASN A 152 -0.61 -2.94 -4.80
C ASN A 152 -1.66 -2.36 -5.76
N ALA A 153 -2.89 -2.14 -5.30
CA ALA A 153 -3.92 -1.50 -6.10
C ALA A 153 -3.60 -0.03 -6.41
N ILE A 154 -2.99 0.69 -5.46
CA ILE A 154 -2.53 2.08 -5.68
C ILE A 154 -1.44 2.10 -6.74
N LEU A 155 -0.44 1.22 -6.60
CA LEU A 155 0.67 1.09 -7.54
C LEU A 155 0.16 0.81 -8.96
N ALA A 156 -0.69 -0.21 -9.11
CA ALA A 156 -1.30 -0.56 -10.40
C ALA A 156 -2.12 0.59 -10.97
N GLY A 157 -2.94 1.27 -10.14
CA GLY A 157 -3.75 2.42 -10.55
C GLY A 157 -2.91 3.60 -11.02
N CYS A 158 -1.81 3.92 -10.33
CA CYS A 158 -0.89 4.99 -10.72
C CYS A 158 -0.20 4.70 -12.06
N PHE A 159 0.28 3.47 -12.27
CA PHE A 159 0.89 3.07 -13.55
C PHE A 159 -0.11 3.09 -14.70
N ALA A 160 -1.32 2.57 -14.47
CA ALA A 160 -2.38 2.60 -15.47
C ALA A 160 -2.77 4.03 -15.83
N TYR A 161 -2.98 4.90 -14.82
CA TYR A 161 -3.27 6.31 -15.05
C TYR A 161 -2.16 7.00 -15.86
N VAL A 162 -0.88 6.80 -15.49
CA VAL A 162 0.23 7.37 -16.26
C VAL A 162 0.26 6.83 -17.69
N ALA A 163 -0.03 5.54 -17.90
CA ALA A 163 -0.12 4.96 -19.25
C ALA A 163 -1.24 5.61 -20.08
N ASP A 164 -2.39 5.90 -19.46
CA ASP A 164 -3.56 6.50 -20.09
C ASP A 164 -3.32 7.96 -20.50
N ILE A 165 -2.62 8.75 -19.66
CA ILE A 165 -2.41 10.19 -19.89
C ILE A 165 -1.04 10.56 -20.49
N SER A 166 -0.22 9.58 -20.90
CA SER A 166 1.12 9.84 -21.46
C SER A 166 1.26 9.39 -22.91
N ASP A 167 1.89 10.24 -23.71
CA ASP A 167 2.32 9.90 -25.07
C ASP A 167 3.47 8.90 -25.06
N ARG A 168 3.58 8.07 -26.11
CA ARG A 168 4.59 6.99 -26.26
C ARG A 168 6.03 7.45 -25.99
N LYS A 169 6.37 8.70 -26.29
CA LYS A 169 7.71 9.29 -26.07
C LYS A 169 7.93 9.76 -24.62
N SER A 170 6.88 10.16 -23.91
CA SER A 170 6.95 10.69 -22.54
C SER A 170 6.66 9.64 -21.46
N ARG A 171 6.02 8.52 -21.82
CA ARG A 171 5.62 7.44 -20.91
C ARG A 171 6.79 6.91 -20.09
N THR A 172 7.92 6.59 -20.73
CA THR A 172 9.12 6.06 -20.04
C THR A 172 9.64 7.03 -19.00
N PHE A 173 9.67 8.34 -19.31
CA PHE A 173 10.12 9.35 -18.37
C PHE A 173 9.20 9.45 -17.15
N ARG A 174 7.87 9.45 -17.37
CA ARG A 174 6.90 9.52 -16.26
C ARG A 174 6.91 8.28 -15.38
N VAL A 175 7.08 7.09 -15.98
CA VAL A 175 7.30 5.84 -15.23
C VAL A 175 8.58 5.94 -14.40
N ALA A 176 9.67 6.48 -14.94
CA ALA A 176 10.90 6.70 -14.19
C ALA A 176 10.71 7.68 -13.01
N VAL A 177 9.89 8.72 -13.18
CA VAL A 177 9.53 9.64 -12.08
C VAL A 177 8.72 8.93 -11.00
N LEU A 178 7.76 8.07 -11.36
CA LEU A 178 7.02 7.25 -10.39
C LEU A 178 7.97 6.36 -9.59
N GLU A 179 8.86 5.62 -10.26
CA GLU A 179 9.86 4.75 -9.61
C GLU A 179 10.80 5.55 -8.70
N ALA A 180 11.26 6.72 -9.15
CA ALA A 180 12.09 7.61 -8.34
C ALA A 180 11.35 8.08 -7.08
N SER A 181 10.04 8.36 -7.19
CA SER A 181 9.21 8.73 -6.04
C SER A 181 9.07 7.59 -5.01
N LEU A 182 8.99 6.33 -5.47
CA LEU A 182 8.99 5.14 -4.61
C LEU A 182 10.31 5.01 -3.84
N GLY A 183 11.44 5.15 -4.53
CA GLY A 183 12.75 5.11 -3.89
C GLY A 183 12.94 6.23 -2.87
N LEU A 184 12.58 7.46 -3.23
CA LEU A 184 12.73 8.64 -2.36
C LEU A 184 11.83 8.55 -1.11
N SER A 185 10.58 8.12 -1.27
CA SER A 185 9.66 7.93 -0.15
C SER A 185 10.17 6.88 0.85
N GLY A 186 10.70 5.75 0.36
CA GLY A 186 11.30 4.72 1.21
C GLY A 186 12.53 5.20 1.97
N MET A 187 13.40 5.99 1.31
CA MET A 187 14.56 6.62 1.96
C MET A 187 14.12 7.57 3.07
N LEU A 188 13.16 8.47 2.79
CA LEU A 188 12.63 9.42 3.77
C LEU A 188 11.96 8.70 4.95
N ALA A 189 11.17 7.66 4.67
CA ALA A 189 10.53 6.85 5.70
C ALA A 189 11.56 6.18 6.62
N SER A 190 12.67 5.70 6.06
CA SER A 190 13.76 5.09 6.84
C SER A 190 14.47 6.10 7.74
N ILE A 191 14.76 7.30 7.23
CA ILE A 191 15.41 8.38 8.00
C ILE A 191 14.49 8.86 9.14
N ILE A 192 13.24 9.18 8.80
CA ILE A 192 12.26 9.70 9.75
C ILE A 192 11.92 8.61 10.78
N GLY A 193 11.65 7.39 10.34
CA GLY A 193 11.39 6.25 11.23
C GLY A 193 12.58 5.90 12.13
N GLY A 194 13.81 6.09 11.67
CA GLY A 194 15.01 5.89 12.50
C GLY A 194 15.14 6.91 13.63
N GLN A 195 14.98 8.20 13.31
CA GLN A 195 15.13 9.29 14.27
C GLN A 195 13.95 9.38 15.25
N TRP A 196 12.72 9.24 14.75
CA TRP A 196 11.51 9.41 15.57
C TRP A 196 11.40 8.35 16.66
N ARG A 197 11.80 7.10 16.35
CA ARG A 197 11.85 6.01 17.33
C ARG A 197 12.70 6.33 18.54
N ARG A 198 13.86 6.97 18.35
CA ARG A 198 14.75 7.33 19.46
C ARG A 198 14.18 8.43 20.35
N ALA A 199 13.31 9.29 19.81
CA ALA A 199 12.91 10.52 20.48
C ALA A 199 11.52 10.48 21.14
N GLN A 200 10.55 9.74 20.58
CA GLN A 200 9.12 9.94 20.91
C GLN A 200 8.30 8.62 21.00
N GLY A 201 8.94 7.45 20.95
CA GLY A 201 8.24 6.15 21.00
C GLY A 201 7.49 5.78 19.70
N TYR A 202 6.63 4.77 19.77
CA TYR A 202 5.99 4.16 18.60
C TYR A 202 4.68 4.82 18.16
N ILE A 203 3.93 5.44 19.08
CA ILE A 203 2.56 5.90 18.80
C ILE A 203 2.53 7.12 17.85
N ASN A 204 3.41 8.10 18.07
CA ASN A 204 3.47 9.31 17.25
C ASN A 204 3.72 9.04 15.76
N PRO A 205 4.67 8.18 15.35
CA PRO A 205 4.85 7.89 13.93
C PRO A 205 3.68 7.09 13.32
N PHE A 206 2.89 6.34 14.10
CA PHE A 206 1.64 5.74 13.60
C PHE A 206 0.56 6.78 13.30
N TRP A 207 0.50 7.88 14.06
CA TRP A 207 -0.36 9.02 13.70
C TRP A 207 0.08 9.69 12.40
N LEU A 208 1.38 9.76 12.14
CA LEU A 208 1.91 10.26 10.87
C LEU A 208 1.49 9.35 9.70
N VAL A 209 1.60 8.02 9.86
CA VAL A 209 1.10 7.02 8.88
C VAL A 209 -0.39 7.23 8.58
N LEU A 210 -1.22 7.45 9.62
CA LEU A 210 -2.64 7.73 9.43
C LEU A 210 -2.85 9.05 8.65
N ALA A 211 -2.17 10.11 9.06
CA ALA A 211 -2.27 11.43 8.44
C ALA A 211 -1.85 11.41 6.96
N THR A 212 -0.77 10.70 6.61
CA THR A 212 -0.29 10.61 5.24
C THR A 212 -1.23 9.79 4.35
N ASN A 213 -1.84 8.70 4.85
CA ASN A 213 -2.86 7.96 4.10
C ASN A 213 -4.13 8.78 3.87
N VAL A 214 -4.60 9.51 4.89
CA VAL A 214 -5.75 10.41 4.77
C VAL A 214 -5.46 11.55 3.81
N ALA A 215 -4.27 12.15 3.89
CA ALA A 215 -3.83 13.18 2.95
C ALA A 215 -3.72 12.66 1.52
N SER A 216 -3.22 11.43 1.33
CA SER A 216 -3.16 10.76 0.03
C SER A 216 -4.56 10.52 -0.54
N ALA A 217 -5.50 10.00 0.28
CA ALA A 217 -6.90 9.84 -0.11
C ALA A 217 -7.56 11.18 -0.47
N LEU A 218 -7.34 12.22 0.33
CA LEU A 218 -7.90 13.55 0.09
C LEU A 218 -7.32 14.18 -1.18
N TYR A 219 -6.02 14.04 -1.43
CA TYR A 219 -5.38 14.51 -2.65
C TYR A 219 -5.93 13.78 -3.87
N ALA A 220 -6.06 12.45 -3.81
CA ALA A 220 -6.69 11.64 -4.85
C ALA A 220 -8.14 12.06 -5.09
N PHE A 221 -8.87 12.40 -4.02
CA PHE A 221 -10.23 12.91 -4.14
C PHE A 221 -10.28 14.31 -4.79
N LEU A 222 -9.46 15.27 -4.39
CA LEU A 222 -9.58 16.65 -4.85
C LEU A 222 -8.93 16.91 -6.22
N PHE A 223 -7.79 16.29 -6.50
CA PHE A 223 -6.94 16.66 -7.64
C PHE A 223 -6.94 15.64 -8.78
N VAL A 224 -7.15 14.34 -8.49
CA VAL A 224 -7.19 13.32 -9.55
C VAL A 224 -8.51 13.42 -10.29
N HIS A 225 -8.41 13.86 -11.55
CA HIS A 225 -9.54 13.87 -12.47
C HIS A 225 -9.76 12.47 -13.03
N GLU A 226 -11.01 12.15 -13.32
CA GLU A 226 -11.38 10.86 -13.89
C GLU A 226 -10.82 10.75 -15.32
N SER A 227 -9.94 9.78 -15.58
CA SER A 227 -9.35 9.57 -16.91
C SER A 227 -10.20 8.67 -17.81
N VAL A 228 -11.16 7.93 -17.24
CA VAL A 228 -12.03 6.99 -17.95
C VAL A 228 -13.49 7.39 -17.72
N TYR A 229 -14.26 7.60 -18.79
CA TYR A 229 -15.69 7.90 -18.67
C TYR A 229 -16.40 6.77 -17.91
N PRO A 230 -17.03 7.04 -16.74
CA PRO A 230 -17.64 5.99 -15.94
C PRO A 230 -18.84 5.40 -16.69
N ASP A 231 -18.86 4.08 -16.90
CA ASP A 231 -20.06 3.39 -17.36
C ASP A 231 -21.05 3.31 -16.18
N PRO A 232 -22.25 3.93 -16.25
CA PRO A 232 -23.24 3.90 -15.18
C PRO A 232 -23.75 2.50 -14.81
N SER A 233 -23.37 1.46 -15.56
CA SER A 233 -23.74 0.06 -15.32
C SER A 233 -22.77 -0.72 -14.43
N ALA A 234 -21.61 -0.15 -14.07
CA ALA A 234 -20.53 -0.85 -13.37
C ALA A 234 -20.79 -1.01 -11.86
N LYS A 235 -21.51 -2.07 -11.45
CA LYS A 235 -21.65 -2.44 -10.03
C LYS A 235 -20.43 -3.23 -9.53
N LEU A 236 -19.89 -2.82 -8.37
CA LEU A 236 -18.69 -3.33 -7.68
C LEU A 236 -18.68 -4.85 -7.42
N LEU A 237 -19.86 -5.48 -7.41
CA LEU A 237 -20.06 -6.91 -7.18
C LEU A 237 -21.10 -7.45 -8.17
N THR A 238 -20.75 -7.54 -9.45
CA THR A 238 -21.64 -8.21 -10.42
C THR A 238 -21.14 -9.63 -10.68
N ALA A 239 -21.98 -10.64 -10.43
CA ALA A 239 -21.68 -12.07 -10.61
C ALA A 239 -21.16 -12.46 -12.01
N ARG A 240 -21.37 -11.60 -13.02
CA ARG A 240 -20.76 -11.74 -14.35
C ARG A 240 -19.22 -11.63 -14.33
N HIS A 241 -18.65 -10.81 -13.45
CA HIS A 241 -17.20 -10.64 -13.31
C HIS A 241 -16.53 -11.88 -12.71
N HIS A 242 -17.14 -12.49 -11.68
CA HIS A 242 -16.64 -13.74 -11.11
C HIS A 242 -16.63 -14.86 -12.15
N LYS A 243 -17.64 -14.90 -13.04
CA LYS A 243 -17.70 -15.88 -14.14
C LYS A 243 -16.66 -15.59 -15.22
N ALA A 244 -16.40 -14.34 -15.57
CA ALA A 244 -15.41 -13.96 -16.58
C ALA A 244 -13.96 -14.23 -16.10
N VAL A 245 -13.63 -13.86 -14.86
CA VAL A 245 -12.31 -14.11 -14.28
C VAL A 245 -12.07 -15.61 -14.07
N TRP A 246 -13.07 -16.35 -13.56
CA TRP A 246 -12.98 -17.80 -13.45
C TRP A 246 -12.83 -18.46 -14.83
N HIS A 247 -13.56 -17.98 -15.85
CA HIS A 247 -13.42 -18.48 -17.22
C HIS A 247 -12.00 -18.26 -17.75
N LEU A 248 -11.43 -17.05 -17.60
CA LEU A 248 -10.09 -16.70 -18.06
C LEU A 248 -8.98 -17.54 -17.40
N TYR A 249 -9.13 -17.84 -16.11
CA TYR A 249 -8.22 -18.75 -15.40
C TYR A 249 -8.46 -20.23 -15.73
N SER A 250 -9.71 -20.63 -16.02
CA SER A 250 -10.06 -22.03 -16.34
C SER A 250 -9.75 -22.43 -17.78
N THR A 251 -9.76 -21.48 -18.73
CA THR A 251 -9.53 -21.76 -20.16
C THR A 251 -8.11 -21.46 -20.62
N GLY A 252 -7.18 -21.16 -19.70
CA GLY A 252 -5.73 -21.14 -19.95
C GLY A 252 -5.33 -20.51 -21.28
N GLY A 253 -5.71 -19.26 -21.54
CA GLY A 253 -5.18 -18.50 -22.69
C GLY A 253 -5.27 -19.18 -24.06
N SER A 254 -6.27 -20.03 -24.33
CA SER A 254 -6.52 -20.49 -25.70
C SER A 254 -7.33 -19.43 -26.44
N SER A 255 -6.64 -18.38 -26.89
CA SER A 255 -7.07 -17.64 -28.07
C SER A 255 -6.84 -18.59 -29.24
N GLY A 256 -7.91 -19.20 -29.73
CA GLY A 256 -7.89 -19.92 -31.01
C GLY A 256 -7.52 -18.95 -32.12
N GLU A 257 -6.35 -19.17 -32.73
CA GLU A 257 -6.12 -18.82 -34.13
C GLU A 257 -6.91 -19.81 -34.98
N ASP A 258 -8.10 -19.41 -35.42
CA ASP A 258 -8.82 -20.08 -36.50
C ASP A 258 -8.56 -19.34 -37.82
N GLY A 259 -7.87 -20.04 -38.72
CA GLY A 259 -8.14 -20.16 -40.17
C GLY A 259 -8.31 -18.92 -41.03
#